data_AF-A0A146K5T4-F1
#
_entry.id   AF-A0A146K5T4-F1
#
_cell.length_a   1.000
_cell.length_b   1.000
_cell.length_c   1.000
_cell.angle_alpha   90.00
_cell.angle_beta   90.00
_cell.angle_gamma   90.00
#
_symmetry.space_group_name_H-M   'P 1'
#
loop_
_entity.id
_entity.type
_entity.pdbx_description
1 polymer ?
#
loop_
_entity_poly.entity_id
_entity_poly.type
_entity_poly.pdbx_seq_one_letter_code
_entity_poly.pdbx_strand_id
1 'polypeptide(L)'
;PKLYLYQVNQVVEKELYVQIQRINYLSPNFQWGRDQLQNNPNNDLSKIIKNDLEAGRVVSQNLIVKLMENAMEQHKQAKLFLVDGFPRDLNQFECISKKIDQNRCYLINLMCDDDTCYKRLYNRHSKRKAETEL
;
A
#
# COMPACT_ATOMS: atom_id res chain seq x y z
N PRO A 1 5.73 -10.05 16.59
CA PRO A 1 5.56 -8.62 16.25
C PRO A 1 4.16 -8.20 16.71
N LYS A 2 4.05 -7.13 17.50
CA LYS A 2 2.76 -6.66 18.01
C LYS A 2 2.06 -5.83 16.94
N LEU A 3 0.77 -6.08 16.73
CA LEU A 3 -0.06 -5.38 15.76
C LEU A 3 -0.93 -4.36 16.51
N TYR A 4 -0.82 -3.09 16.13
CA TYR A 4 -1.68 -2.04 16.67
C TYR A 4 -2.76 -1.72 15.63
N LEU A 5 -4.02 -1.84 16.04
CA LEU A 5 -5.15 -1.44 15.22
C LEU A 5 -5.52 0.00 15.59
N TYR A 6 -5.47 0.88 14.60
CA TYR A 6 -5.93 2.26 14.77
C TYR A 6 -7.39 2.38 14.34
N GLN A 7 -8.26 2.79 15.28
CA GLN A 7 -9.57 3.36 14.98
C GLN A 7 -9.53 4.85 15.36
N VAL A 8 -10.36 5.67 14.71
CA VAL A 8 -10.41 7.11 15.01
C VAL A 8 -10.62 7.30 16.52
N ASN A 9 -9.66 7.96 17.17
CA ASN A 9 -9.58 8.25 18.61
C ASN A 9 -9.22 7.11 19.55
N GLN A 10 -8.85 5.92 19.08
CA GLN A 10 -8.38 4.81 19.93
C GLN A 10 -7.30 3.96 19.25
N VAL A 11 -6.16 3.80 19.92
CA VAL A 11 -5.16 2.78 19.58
C VAL A 11 -5.42 1.58 20.48
N VAL A 12 -5.76 0.43 19.89
CA VAL A 12 -5.95 -0.81 20.64
C VAL A 12 -4.85 -1.79 20.26
N GLU A 13 -4.06 -2.20 21.24
CA GLU A 13 -3.14 -3.34 21.10
C GLU A 13 -3.97 -4.62 21.06
N LYS A 14 -3.85 -5.41 19.98
CA LYS A 14 -4.52 -6.71 19.87
C LYS A 14 -3.54 -7.76 19.36
N GLU A 15 -3.55 -8.91 20.02
CA GLU A 15 -2.99 -10.13 19.43
C GLU A 15 -3.96 -10.66 18.38
N LEU A 16 -3.67 -10.36 17.11
CA LEU A 16 -4.46 -10.84 15.99
C LEU A 16 -3.92 -12.19 15.51
N TYR A 17 -4.58 -13.27 15.92
CA TYR A 17 -4.34 -14.59 15.35
C TYR A 17 -5.10 -14.71 14.03
N VAL A 18 -4.51 -14.19 12.95
CA VAL A 18 -5.07 -14.37 11.61
C VAL A 18 -4.61 -15.74 11.11
N GLN A 19 -5.54 -16.68 10.98
CA GLN A 19 -5.29 -17.90 10.23
C GLN A 19 -5.27 -17.52 8.74
N ILE A 20 -4.10 -17.14 8.23
CA ILE A 20 -3.92 -16.53 6.91
C ILE A 20 -4.21 -17.56 5.83
N GLN A 21 -5.40 -17.50 5.24
CA GLN A 21 -5.69 -18.11 3.96
C GLN A 21 -6.36 -17.06 3.05
N ARG A 22 -5.74 -16.80 1.88
CA ARG A 22 -6.23 -15.91 0.81
C ARG A 22 -6.28 -14.41 1.16
N ILE A 23 -5.12 -13.83 1.51
CA ILE A 23 -4.91 -12.38 1.54
C ILE A 23 -4.44 -11.91 0.16
N ASN A 24 -5.09 -10.89 -0.40
CA ASN A 24 -4.60 -10.21 -1.58
C ASN A 24 -3.76 -9.01 -1.17
N TYR A 25 -2.50 -8.98 -1.61
CA TYR A 25 -1.57 -7.90 -1.32
C TYR A 25 -1.63 -6.84 -2.41
N LEU A 26 -1.89 -5.59 -2.02
CA LEU A 26 -1.90 -4.44 -2.90
C LEU A 26 -0.85 -3.45 -2.40
N SER A 27 0.04 -3.00 -3.29
CA SER A 27 0.96 -1.90 -3.00
C SER A 27 0.70 -0.81 -4.04
N PRO A 28 -0.29 0.07 -3.84
CA PRO A 28 -0.66 1.11 -4.80
C PRO A 28 0.52 2.07 -4.98
N ASN A 29 1.24 1.90 -6.06
CA ASN A 29 2.40 2.70 -6.41
C ASN A 29 2.28 3.14 -7.88
N PHE A 30 3.22 3.96 -8.32
CA PHE A 30 3.20 4.48 -9.68
C PHE A 30 3.33 3.39 -10.76
N GLN A 31 3.89 2.22 -10.42
CA GLN A 31 4.00 1.10 -11.35
C GLN A 31 2.63 0.61 -11.80
N TRP A 32 1.61 0.63 -10.95
CA TRP A 32 0.25 0.28 -11.35
C TRP A 32 -0.31 1.16 -12.48
N GLY A 33 0.02 2.44 -12.49
CA GLY A 33 -0.37 3.34 -13.57
C GLY A 33 0.29 2.93 -14.90
N ARG A 34 1.54 2.48 -14.84
CA ARG A 34 2.28 1.97 -16.01
C ARG A 34 1.71 0.64 -16.50
N ASP A 35 1.38 -0.25 -15.59
CA ASP A 35 0.76 -1.54 -15.91
C ASP A 35 -0.63 -1.34 -16.53
N GLN A 36 -1.40 -0.37 -16.03
CA GLN A 36 -2.70 0.01 -16.59
C GLN A 36 -2.57 0.51 -18.04
N LEU A 37 -1.56 1.34 -18.32
CA LEU A 37 -1.26 1.80 -19.68
C LEU A 37 -0.87 0.66 -20.62
N GLN A 38 -0.11 -0.32 -20.14
CA GLN A 38 0.33 -1.47 -20.95
C GLN A 38 -0.82 -2.45 -21.21
N ASN A 39 -1.57 -2.81 -20.18
CA ASN A 39 -2.58 -3.86 -20.25
C ASN A 39 -3.90 -3.37 -20.85
N ASN A 40 -4.23 -2.08 -20.69
CA ASN A 40 -5.51 -1.52 -21.10
C ASN A 40 -5.35 -0.14 -21.75
N PRO A 41 -4.54 0.04 -22.82
CA PRO A 41 -4.13 1.35 -23.33
C PRO A 41 -5.28 2.26 -23.77
N ASN A 42 -6.39 1.67 -24.23
CA ASN A 42 -7.53 2.43 -24.77
C ASN A 42 -8.62 2.75 -23.72
N ASN A 43 -8.47 2.27 -22.49
CA ASN A 43 -9.40 2.58 -21.40
C ASN A 43 -9.30 4.06 -20.99
N ASP A 44 -10.40 4.66 -20.54
CA ASP A 44 -10.44 6.07 -20.15
C ASP A 44 -9.48 6.40 -19.00
N LEU A 45 -9.26 5.46 -18.06
CA LEU A 45 -8.23 5.60 -17.02
C LEU A 45 -6.83 5.72 -17.61
N SER A 46 -6.53 4.90 -18.62
CA SER A 46 -5.23 4.90 -19.30
C SER A 46 -5.01 6.20 -20.07
N LYS A 47 -6.06 6.75 -20.70
CA LYS A 47 -5.99 8.07 -21.33
C LYS A 47 -5.69 9.18 -20.32
N ILE A 48 -6.35 9.16 -19.16
CA ILE A 48 -6.09 10.13 -18.08
C ILE A 48 -4.64 10.02 -17.59
N ILE A 49 -4.19 8.81 -17.28
CA ILE A 49 -2.81 8.56 -16.84
C ILE A 49 -1.80 9.07 -17.87
N LYS A 50 -2.02 8.74 -19.15
CA LYS A 50 -1.15 9.15 -20.24
C LYS A 50 -1.07 10.67 -20.34
N ASN A 51 -2.21 11.37 -20.29
CA ASN A 51 -2.26 12.83 -20.35
C ASN A 51 -1.55 13.50 -19.16
N ASP A 52 -1.65 12.93 -17.96
CA ASP A 52 -0.95 13.45 -16.79
C ASP A 52 0.57 13.23 -16.88
N LEU A 53 1.00 12.06 -17.36
CA LEU A 53 2.41 11.75 -17.59
C LEU A 53 3.04 12.66 -18.65
N GLU A 54 2.39 12.80 -19.81
CA GLU A 54 2.88 13.62 -20.92
C GLU A 54 2.99 15.10 -20.52
N ALA A 55 2.12 15.55 -19.62
CA ALA A 55 2.16 16.91 -19.08
C ALA A 55 3.11 17.08 -17.87
N GLY A 56 3.82 16.02 -17.45
CA GLY A 56 4.71 16.05 -16.28
C GLY A 56 3.98 16.28 -14.95
N ARG A 57 2.67 16.04 -14.89
CA ARG A 57 1.86 16.19 -13.68
C ARG A 57 1.99 14.97 -12.79
N VAL A 58 1.94 15.20 -11.48
CA VAL A 58 1.80 14.12 -10.51
C VAL A 58 0.43 13.49 -10.70
N VAL A 59 0.42 12.17 -10.84
CA VAL A 59 -0.82 11.38 -10.97
C VAL A 59 -1.73 11.68 -9.78
N SER A 60 -2.98 12.04 -10.07
CA SER A 60 -3.93 12.45 -9.03
C SER A 60 -4.22 11.32 -8.03
N GLN A 61 -4.42 11.69 -6.76
CA GLN A 61 -4.74 10.73 -5.69
C GLN A 61 -6.03 9.95 -5.98
N ASN A 62 -7.02 10.61 -6.59
CA ASN A 62 -8.28 9.99 -6.99
C ASN A 62 -8.08 8.83 -7.98
N LEU A 63 -7.09 8.94 -8.86
CA LEU A 63 -6.76 7.87 -9.79
C LEU A 63 -6.17 6.66 -9.05
N ILE A 64 -5.25 6.86 -8.10
CA ILE A 64 -4.67 5.75 -7.32
C ILE A 64 -5.77 4.99 -6.57
N VAL A 65 -6.71 5.71 -5.94
CA VAL A 65 -7.87 5.10 -5.30
C VAL A 65 -8.71 4.32 -6.31
N LYS A 66 -8.90 4.85 -7.52
CA LYS A 66 -9.68 4.15 -8.56
C LYS A 66 -8.99 2.88 -9.06
N LEU A 67 -7.68 2.88 -9.20
CA LEU A 67 -6.91 1.68 -9.54
C LEU A 67 -7.00 0.63 -8.42
N MET A 68 -6.97 1.06 -7.16
CA MET A 68 -7.16 0.19 -5.99
C MET A 68 -8.55 -0.44 -5.97
N GLU A 69 -9.61 0.33 -6.22
CA GLU A 69 -10.98 -0.20 -6.38
C GLU A 69 -11.05 -1.27 -7.46
N ASN A 70 -10.49 -1.00 -8.64
CA ASN A 70 -10.49 -1.95 -9.75
C ASN A 70 -9.76 -3.24 -9.38
N ALA A 71 -8.62 -3.16 -8.69
CA ALA A 71 -7.88 -4.33 -8.23
C ALA A 71 -8.68 -5.14 -7.19
N MET A 72 -9.38 -4.47 -6.27
CA MET A 72 -10.27 -5.13 -5.31
C MET A 72 -11.45 -5.82 -6.02
N GLU A 73 -12.01 -5.17 -7.03
CA GLU A 73 -13.14 -5.65 -7.85
C GLU A 73 -12.75 -6.85 -8.75
N GLN A 74 -11.49 -6.93 -9.19
CA GLN A 74 -10.97 -8.11 -9.89
C GLN A 74 -10.79 -9.32 -8.95
N HIS A 75 -10.72 -9.06 -7.65
CA HIS A 75 -10.48 -10.06 -6.62
C HIS A 75 -11.60 -10.08 -5.57
N LYS A 76 -12.87 -9.92 -5.96
CA LYS A 76 -14.04 -9.90 -5.03
C LYS A 76 -14.13 -11.10 -4.09
N GLN A 77 -13.61 -12.24 -4.51
CA GLN A 77 -13.56 -13.47 -3.71
C GLN A 77 -12.53 -13.43 -2.58
N ALA A 78 -11.65 -12.43 -2.56
CA ALA A 78 -10.69 -12.22 -1.49
C ALA A 78 -11.43 -11.90 -0.18
N LYS A 79 -11.01 -12.56 0.90
CA LYS A 79 -11.59 -12.30 2.22
C LYS A 79 -11.02 -11.03 2.86
N LEU A 80 -9.79 -10.67 2.48
CA LEU A 80 -9.07 -9.54 3.04
C LEU A 80 -8.06 -9.00 2.03
N PHE A 81 -7.89 -7.68 2.04
CA PHE A 81 -6.85 -6.97 1.29
C PHE A 81 -5.85 -6.38 2.27
N LEU A 82 -4.57 -6.64 2.04
CA LEU A 82 -3.48 -5.93 2.71
C LEU A 82 -2.99 -4.85 1.77
N VAL A 83 -3.23 -3.59 2.14
CA VAL A 83 -2.78 -2.44 1.37
C VAL A 83 -1.50 -1.90 2.03
N ASP A 84 -0.38 -1.93 1.30
CA ASP A 84 0.92 -1.45 1.76
C ASP A 84 1.29 -0.13 1.08
N GLY A 85 1.92 0.76 1.83
CA GLY A 85 2.40 2.05 1.35
C GLY A 85 1.30 3.03 0.94
N PHE A 86 0.05 2.79 1.34
CA PHE A 86 -1.10 3.68 1.12
C PHE A 86 -2.10 3.56 2.28
N PRO A 87 -2.69 4.67 2.78
CA PRO A 87 -2.42 6.06 2.42
C PRO A 87 -1.10 6.59 3.02
N ARG A 88 -0.42 7.51 2.30
CA ARG A 88 0.83 8.16 2.74
C ARG A 88 0.63 9.55 3.34
N ASP A 89 -0.52 10.15 3.10
CA ASP A 89 -0.87 11.48 3.59
C ASP A 89 -2.35 11.53 3.99
N LEU A 90 -2.73 12.59 4.72
CA LEU A 90 -4.09 12.76 5.23
C LEU A 90 -5.13 12.95 4.11
N ASN A 91 -4.76 13.59 3.00
CA ASN A 91 -5.69 13.79 1.88
C ASN A 91 -6.06 12.45 1.23
N GLN A 92 -5.10 11.53 1.10
CA GLN A 92 -5.33 10.17 0.62
C GLN A 92 -6.23 9.39 1.58
N PHE A 93 -5.99 9.54 2.89
CA PHE A 93 -6.82 8.92 3.92
C PHE A 93 -8.27 9.43 3.86
N GLU A 94 -8.47 10.74 3.74
CA GLU A 94 -9.81 11.31 3.59
C GLU A 94 -10.51 10.81 2.32
N CYS A 95 -9.80 10.76 1.18
CA CYS A 95 -10.36 10.28 -0.07
C CYS A 95 -10.82 8.82 0.01
N ILE A 96 -9.99 7.94 0.58
CA ILE A 96 -10.34 6.52 0.71
C ILE A 96 -11.40 6.28 1.81
N SER A 97 -11.36 7.02 2.91
CA SER A 97 -12.32 6.89 4.04
C SER A 97 -13.78 7.14 3.64
N LYS A 98 -14.00 7.93 2.58
CA LYS A 98 -15.33 8.19 2.01
C LYS A 98 -15.87 7.01 1.18
N LYS A 99 -14.98 6.10 0.77
CA LYS A 99 -15.29 5.00 -0.16
C LYS A 99 -15.27 3.63 0.48
N ILE A 100 -14.63 3.50 1.64
CA ILE A 100 -14.54 2.23 2.38
C ILE A 100 -15.38 2.29 3.65
N ASP A 101 -15.95 1.14 4.02
CA ASP A 101 -16.58 0.99 5.33
C ASP A 101 -15.49 1.00 6.42
N GLN A 102 -15.53 2.03 7.26
CA GLN A 102 -14.54 2.25 8.32
C GLN A 102 -14.58 1.14 9.38
N ASN A 103 -15.70 0.40 9.53
CA ASN A 103 -15.79 -0.74 10.43
C ASN A 103 -15.08 -1.99 9.90
N ARG A 104 -14.67 -1.97 8.63
CA ARG A 104 -14.00 -3.07 7.92
C ARG A 104 -12.60 -2.69 7.45
N CYS A 105 -12.12 -1.51 7.83
CA CYS A 105 -10.78 -1.02 7.55
C CYS A 105 -9.96 -0.99 8.82
N TYR A 106 -8.72 -1.49 8.73
CA TYR A 106 -7.78 -1.50 9.82
C TYR A 106 -6.46 -0.91 9.35
N LEU A 107 -5.94 0.06 10.09
CA LEU A 107 -4.59 0.57 9.87
C LEU A 107 -3.62 -0.16 10.80
N ILE A 108 -2.59 -0.75 10.20
CA ILE A 108 -1.52 -1.46 10.90
C ILE A 108 -0.33 -0.53 10.96
N ASN A 109 0.02 -0.08 12.17
CA ASN A 109 1.26 0.66 12.40
C ASN A 109 2.37 -0.27 12.91
N LEU A 110 3.42 -0.44 12.12
CA LEU A 110 4.60 -1.22 12.49
C LEU A 110 5.60 -0.31 13.23
N MET A 111 5.43 -0.20 14.54
CA MET A 111 6.34 0.58 15.37
C MET A 111 7.67 -0.16 15.58
N CYS A 112 8.77 0.54 15.34
CA CYS A 112 10.14 0.07 15.57
C CYS A 112 10.99 1.28 15.95
N ASP A 113 11.86 1.13 16.94
CA ASP A 113 12.82 2.15 17.31
C ASP A 113 13.90 2.33 16.23
N ASP A 114 14.38 3.56 16.09
CA ASP A 114 15.37 3.94 15.08
C ASP A 114 16.67 3.17 15.24
N ASP A 115 17.11 2.90 16.48
CA ASP A 115 18.31 2.12 16.77
C ASP A 115 18.20 0.69 16.25
N THR A 116 17.06 0.03 16.46
CA THR A 116 16.78 -1.31 15.93
C THR A 116 16.71 -1.28 14.41
N CYS A 117 16.06 -0.27 13.81
CA CYS A 117 16.04 -0.08 12.36
C CYS A 117 17.45 0.08 11.79
N TYR A 118 18.27 0.92 12.42
CA TYR A 118 19.65 1.19 12.02
C TYR A 118 20.51 -0.07 12.13
N LYS A 119 20.48 -0.77 13.26
CA LYS A 119 21.20 -2.04 13.45
C LYS A 119 20.82 -3.07 12.39
N ARG A 120 19.53 -3.19 12.04
CA ARG A 120 19.05 -4.10 10.98
C ARG A 120 19.52 -3.69 9.59
N LEU A 121 19.61 -2.40 9.29
CA LEU A 121 20.15 -1.91 8.01
C LEU A 121 21.66 -2.11 7.93
N TYR A 122 22.38 -1.76 8.99
CA TYR A 122 23.83 -1.90 9.09
C TYR A 122 24.27 -3.35 8.93
N ASN A 123 23.66 -4.27 9.67
CA ASN A 123 23.99 -5.70 9.59
C ASN A 123 23.73 -6.29 8.18
N ARG A 124 22.76 -5.75 7.43
CA ARG A 124 22.51 -6.13 6.02
C ARG A 124 23.59 -5.64 5.06
N HIS A 125 24.28 -4.55 5.40
CA HIS A 125 25.39 -4.02 4.61
C HIS A 125 26.70 -4.75 4.95
N SER A 126 27.00 -4.94 6.24
CA SER A 126 28.25 -5.58 6.69
C SER A 126 28.36 -7.04 6.23
N LYS A 127 27.26 -7.79 6.18
CA LYS A 127 27.27 -9.17 5.65
C LYS A 127 27.65 -9.26 4.16
N ARG A 128 27.33 -8.23 3.35
CA ARG A 128 27.70 -8.19 1.93
C ARG A 128 29.20 -7.94 1.71
N LYS A 129 29.84 -7.13 2.57
CA LYS A 129 31.29 -6.90 2.47
C LYS A 129 32.12 -8.15 2.77
N ALA A 130 31.72 -8.93 3.78
CA ALA A 130 32.41 -10.17 4.15
C ALA A 130 32.38 -11.26 3.06
N GLU A 131 31.39 -11.23 2.15
CA GLU A 131 31.29 -12.17 1.02
C GLU A 131 32.02 -11.70 -0.24
N THR A 132 32.43 -10.43 -0.31
CA THR A 132 33.11 -9.86 -1.50
C THR A 132 34.64 -9.78 -1.34
N GLU A 133 35.15 -10.06 -0.13
CA GLU A 133 36.59 -10.07 0.22
C GLU A 133 37.18 -11.50 0.36
N LEU A 134 36.46 -12.51 -0.14
CA LEU A 134 36.89 -13.91 -0.30
C LEU A 134 37.02 -14.25 -1.79
#